data_AF-A0A4Y2BS44-F1
#
_entry.id   AF-A0A4Y2BS44-F1
#
_cell.length_a   1.000
_cell.length_b   1.000
_cell.length_c   1.000
_cell.angle_alpha   90.00
_cell.angle_beta   90.00
_cell.angle_gamma   90.00
#
_symmetry.space_group_name_H-M   'P 1'
#
loop_
_entity.id
_entity.type
_entity.pdbx_description
1 polymer ?
#
loop_
_entity_poly.entity_id
_entity_poly.type
_entity_poly.pdbx_seq_one_letter_code
_entity_poly.pdbx_strand_id
1 'polypeptide(L)'
;MLGLVKDPKNALPVKGHTMQNRIYARLTLKKKILEIRCRNHITTSEARRIFQPQNMKYSEAVKSSPASTELQDTVNLKFEALLQSVNEKFECLLQSVNEKFEKQTAIFVDMLHKTIESIMENMYKIIAQSPTTNTSPSRKKKLPMKLDLSSSLPIQWDAGGQNAQNV
;
A
#
# COMPACT_ATOMS: atom_id res chain seq x y z
N MET A 1 46.60 11.66 32.16
CA MET A 1 47.77 11.41 31.30
C MET A 1 47.29 10.78 30.00
N LEU A 2 47.69 11.34 28.85
CA LEU A 2 47.44 10.78 27.53
C LEU A 2 48.29 9.52 27.33
N GLY A 3 47.66 8.43 26.88
CA GLY A 3 48.34 7.25 26.35
C GLY A 3 48.09 7.14 24.86
N LEU A 4 49.04 7.60 24.05
CA LEU A 4 49.15 7.29 22.61
C LEU A 4 49.58 5.82 22.48
N VAL A 5 48.77 4.97 21.85
CA VAL A 5 49.22 3.65 21.38
C VAL A 5 49.44 3.71 19.88
N LYS A 6 50.67 3.32 19.53
CA LYS A 6 51.35 3.30 18.23
C LYS A 6 50.82 2.20 17.30
N ASP A 7 50.92 2.51 16.01
CA ASP A 7 50.96 1.66 14.81
C ASP A 7 49.64 1.13 14.15
N PRO A 8 49.34 1.55 12.89
CA PRO A 8 48.12 1.20 12.17
C PRO A 8 48.27 0.05 11.15
N LYS A 9 49.26 -0.86 11.27
CA LYS A 9 49.60 -1.79 10.17
C LYS A 9 49.09 -3.23 10.23
N ASN A 10 48.43 -3.68 11.31
CA ASN A 10 48.00 -5.10 11.43
C ASN A 10 46.57 -5.33 11.97
N ALA A 11 45.60 -4.47 11.65
CA ALA A 11 44.19 -4.73 12.03
C ALA A 11 43.37 -5.18 10.82
N LEU A 12 42.96 -6.45 10.80
CA LEU A 12 41.97 -7.00 9.86
C LEU A 12 40.75 -6.07 9.73
N PRO A 13 40.28 -5.74 8.51
CA PRO A 13 39.12 -4.89 8.33
C PRO A 13 37.82 -5.69 8.49
N VAL A 14 36.68 -4.97 8.57
CA VAL A 14 35.29 -5.46 8.40
C VAL A 14 34.41 -5.56 9.67
N LYS A 15 34.92 -5.43 10.90
CA LYS A 15 34.04 -5.30 12.12
C LYS A 15 34.09 -3.95 12.85
N GLY A 16 35.05 -3.09 12.51
CA GLY A 16 35.27 -1.79 13.16
C GLY A 16 34.29 -0.68 12.75
N HIS A 17 33.91 -0.61 11.46
CA HIS A 17 33.07 0.47 10.94
C HIS A 17 31.66 0.50 11.58
N THR A 18 31.05 -0.66 11.82
CA THR A 18 29.72 -0.77 12.43
C THR A 18 29.73 -0.40 13.91
N MET A 19 30.82 -0.71 14.63
CA MET A 19 30.99 -0.31 16.04
C MET A 19 31.31 1.18 16.19
N GLN A 20 32.20 1.74 15.36
CA GLN A 20 32.48 3.18 15.34
C GLN A 20 31.24 4.00 14.99
N ASN A 21 30.43 3.55 14.03
CA ASN A 21 29.19 4.24 13.67
C ASN A 21 28.16 4.20 14.82
N ARG A 22 28.04 3.08 15.55
CA ARG A 22 27.19 2.98 16.75
C ARG A 22 27.67 3.87 17.90
N ILE A 23 28.98 3.95 18.13
CA ILE A 23 29.57 4.80 19.17
C ILE A 23 29.37 6.27 18.82
N TYR A 24 29.62 6.65 17.56
CA TYR A 24 29.38 8.00 17.06
C TYR A 24 27.91 8.41 17.17
N ALA A 25 26.98 7.53 16.77
CA ALA A 25 25.55 7.76 16.91
C ALA A 25 25.13 7.96 18.38
N ARG A 26 25.64 7.15 19.31
CA ARG A 26 25.38 7.30 20.75
C ARG A 26 25.92 8.62 21.31
N LEU A 27 27.12 9.01 20.93
CA LEU A 27 27.73 10.26 21.39
C LEU A 27 26.96 11.48 20.88
N THR A 28 26.56 11.47 19.60
CA THR A 28 25.73 12.52 18.99
C THR A 28 24.37 12.63 19.69
N LEU A 29 23.72 11.50 19.95
CA LEU A 29 22.45 11.48 20.69
C LEU A 29 22.61 12.02 22.12
N LYS A 30 23.64 11.59 22.86
CA LYS A 30 23.93 12.08 24.22
C LYS A 30 24.17 13.59 24.24
N LYS A 31 24.94 14.12 23.28
CA LYS A 31 25.21 15.56 23.14
C LYS A 31 23.91 16.33 22.93
N LYS A 32 23.05 15.85 22.03
CA LYS A 32 21.76 16.50 21.71
C LYS A 32 20.79 16.47 22.90
N ILE A 33 20.75 15.35 23.64
CA ILE A 33 19.96 15.25 24.88
C ILE A 33 20.46 16.23 25.95
N LEU A 34 21.78 16.35 26.11
CA LEU A 34 22.37 17.28 27.08
C LEU A 34 22.08 18.74 26.70
N GLU A 35 22.18 19.09 25.42
CA GLU A 35 21.86 20.41 24.89
C GLU A 35 20.39 20.80 25.16
N ILE A 36 19.46 19.88 24.85
CA ILE A 36 18.03 20.05 25.16
C ILE A 36 17.84 20.24 26.67
N ARG A 37 18.52 19.44 27.50
CA ARG A 37 18.40 19.52 28.96
C ARG A 37 18.93 20.85 29.50
N CYS A 38 20.05 21.35 28.99
CA CYS A 38 20.61 22.67 29.36
C CYS A 38 19.67 23.80 28.95
N ARG A 39 19.14 23.78 27.72
CA ARG A 39 18.13 24.75 27.28
C ARG A 39 16.92 24.73 28.21
N ASN A 40 16.37 23.55 28.49
CA ASN A 40 15.22 23.41 29.38
C ASN A 40 15.51 23.94 30.80
N HIS A 41 16.69 23.69 31.37
CA HIS A 41 17.05 24.22 32.69
C HIS A 41 17.11 25.74 32.69
N ILE A 42 17.72 26.35 31.67
CA ILE A 42 17.80 27.81 31.52
C ILE A 42 16.40 28.40 31.42
N THR A 43 15.58 27.91 30.48
CA THR A 43 14.21 28.37 30.27
C THR A 43 13.34 28.20 31.53
N THR A 44 13.47 27.08 32.25
CA THR A 44 12.73 26.84 33.50
C THR A 44 13.19 27.78 34.62
N SER A 45 14.49 28.04 34.73
CA SER A 45 15.04 28.96 35.73
C SER A 45 14.66 30.42 35.45
N GLU A 46 14.65 30.81 34.18
CA GLU A 46 14.21 32.13 33.71
C GLU A 46 12.74 32.36 33.98
N ALA A 47 11.90 31.40 33.60
CA ALA A 47 10.48 31.51 33.85
C ALA A 47 10.18 31.58 35.36
N ARG A 48 10.88 30.80 36.20
CA ARG A 48 10.75 30.89 37.66
C ARG A 48 11.08 32.30 38.17
N ARG A 49 12.14 32.92 37.66
CA ARG A 49 12.56 34.27 38.05
C ARG A 49 11.54 35.35 37.64
N ILE A 50 10.86 35.17 36.50
CA ILE A 50 9.86 36.12 36.00
C ILE A 50 8.52 35.96 36.73
N PHE A 51 8.12 34.73 37.06
CA PHE A 51 6.79 34.44 37.63
C PHE A 51 6.74 34.42 39.17
N GLN A 52 7.87 34.18 39.87
CA GLN A 52 7.91 34.26 41.33
C GLN A 52 7.52 35.65 41.90
N PRO A 53 7.97 36.77 41.33
CA PRO A 53 7.64 38.10 41.85
C PRO A 53 6.18 38.54 41.57
N GLN A 54 5.53 37.99 40.54
CA GLN A 54 4.25 38.49 40.02
C GLN A 54 3.01 37.74 40.51
N ASN A 55 3.14 36.72 41.39
CA ASN A 55 2.03 35.85 41.84
C ASN A 55 1.19 35.19 40.71
N MET A 56 1.63 35.30 39.45
CA MET A 56 0.97 34.68 38.31
C MET A 56 1.22 33.18 38.31
N LYS A 57 0.15 32.39 38.14
CA LYS A 57 0.29 30.95 37.93
C LYS A 57 1.01 30.75 36.59
N TYR A 58 2.10 29.98 36.59
CA TYR A 58 2.89 29.66 35.39
C TYR A 58 2.02 29.21 34.19
N SER A 59 0.96 28.45 34.45
CA SER A 59 0.00 27.99 33.44
C SER A 59 -0.77 29.11 32.74
N GLU A 60 -0.96 30.24 33.39
CA GLU A 60 -1.71 31.39 32.88
C GLU A 60 -0.82 32.23 31.96
N ALA A 61 0.44 32.44 32.37
CA ALA A 61 1.41 33.18 31.58
C ALA A 61 1.91 32.45 30.32
N VAL A 62 1.99 31.11 30.37
CA VAL A 62 2.33 30.31 29.18
C VAL A 62 1.21 30.39 28.13
N LYS A 63 -0.05 30.40 28.57
CA LYS A 63 -1.21 30.51 27.66
C LYS A 63 -1.34 31.90 27.02
N SER A 64 -0.90 32.95 27.70
CA SER A 64 -0.96 34.33 27.19
C SER A 64 0.29 34.75 26.40
N SER A 65 1.28 33.87 26.25
CA SER A 65 2.52 34.20 25.55
C SER A 65 2.31 34.21 24.03
N PRO A 66 2.67 35.29 23.31
CA PRO A 66 2.57 35.37 21.85
C PRO A 66 3.27 34.20 21.13
N ALA A 67 4.39 33.74 21.68
CA ALA A 67 5.14 32.59 21.14
C ALA A 67 4.36 31.26 21.23
N SER A 68 3.42 31.13 22.17
CA SER A 68 2.55 29.95 22.26
C SER A 68 1.51 29.93 21.14
N THR A 69 0.94 31.09 20.80
CA THR A 69 -0.02 31.23 19.71
C THR A 69 0.64 31.00 18.35
N GLU A 70 1.80 31.64 18.10
CA GLU A 70 2.56 31.44 16.86
C GLU A 70 2.96 29.96 16.63
N LEU A 71 3.34 29.26 17.70
CA LEU A 71 3.65 27.83 17.63
C LEU A 71 2.41 27.01 17.28
N GLN A 72 1.27 27.31 17.91
CA GLN A 72 0.01 26.61 17.64
C GLN A 72 -0.42 26.81 16.18
N ASP A 73 -0.36 28.04 15.68
CA ASP A 73 -0.69 28.37 14.29
C ASP A 73 0.25 27.67 13.31
N THR A 74 1.55 27.64 13.60
CA THR A 74 2.54 26.93 12.77
C THR A 74 2.28 25.43 12.73
N VAL A 75 1.94 24.82 13.87
CA VAL A 75 1.62 23.40 13.96
C VAL A 75 0.34 23.10 13.17
N ASN A 76 -0.70 23.90 13.34
CA ASN A 76 -1.96 23.77 12.62
C ASN A 76 -1.74 23.87 11.12
N LEU A 77 -1.02 24.90 10.65
CA LEU A 77 -0.71 25.09 9.23
C LEU A 77 0.02 23.88 8.63
N LYS A 78 1.00 23.32 9.35
CA LYS A 78 1.73 22.13 8.90
C LYS A 78 0.84 20.90 8.86
N PHE A 79 -0.09 20.77 9.81
CA PHE A 79 -1.01 19.65 9.85
C PHE A 79 -2.02 19.72 8.69
N GLU A 80 -2.59 20.90 8.44
CA GLU A 80 -3.48 21.14 7.30
C GLU A 80 -2.77 20.88 5.96
N ALA A 81 -1.53 21.35 5.81
CA ALA A 81 -0.74 21.07 4.60
C ALA A 81 -0.47 19.57 4.39
N LEU A 82 -0.25 18.82 5.48
CA LEU A 82 -0.09 17.37 5.41
C LEU A 82 -1.40 16.67 5.03
N LEU A 83 -2.53 17.06 5.63
CA LEU A 83 -3.85 16.52 5.30
C LEU A 83 -4.18 16.76 3.83
N GLN A 84 -3.97 17.99 3.35
CA GLN A 84 -4.18 18.36 1.95
C GLN A 84 -3.30 17.51 1.03
N SER A 85 -2.00 17.36 1.33
CA SER A 85 -1.09 16.56 0.52
C SER A 85 -1.47 15.07 0.48
N VAL A 86 -1.92 14.51 1.61
CA VAL A 86 -2.41 13.12 1.65
C VAL A 86 -3.68 12.97 0.80
N ASN A 87 -4.59 13.92 0.90
CA ASN A 87 -5.84 13.92 0.13
C ASN A 87 -5.57 13.97 -1.37
N GLU A 88 -4.72 14.90 -1.82
CA GLU A 88 -4.33 15.03 -3.24
C GLU A 88 -3.69 13.75 -3.78
N LYS A 89 -2.82 13.10 -2.99
CA LYS A 89 -2.19 11.83 -3.39
C LYS A 89 -3.20 10.70 -3.50
N PHE A 90 -4.19 10.67 -2.61
CA PHE A 90 -5.23 9.65 -2.62
C PHE A 90 -6.15 9.82 -3.83
N GLU A 91 -6.59 11.05 -4.13
CA GLU A 91 -7.39 11.34 -5.32
C GLU A 91 -6.63 11.00 -6.62
N CYS A 92 -5.35 11.37 -6.72
CA CYS A 92 -4.51 10.99 -7.86
C CYS A 92 -4.43 9.46 -8.03
N LEU A 93 -4.33 8.72 -6.92
CA LEU A 93 -4.28 7.26 -6.93
C LEU A 93 -5.61 6.68 -7.43
N LEU A 94 -6.73 7.16 -6.91
CA LEU A 94 -8.07 6.72 -7.33
C LEU A 94 -8.29 6.96 -8.82
N GLN A 95 -7.93 8.15 -9.31
CA GLN A 95 -8.02 8.48 -10.73
C GLN A 95 -7.15 7.54 -11.57
N SER A 96 -5.89 7.30 -11.16
CA SER A 96 -4.98 6.43 -11.91
C SER A 96 -5.47 4.98 -11.97
N VAL A 97 -6.04 4.47 -10.87
CA VAL A 97 -6.63 3.13 -10.82
C VAL A 97 -7.85 3.06 -11.73
N ASN A 98 -8.73 4.06 -11.68
CA ASN A 98 -9.92 4.12 -12.52
C ASN A 98 -9.56 4.15 -14.01
N GLU A 99 -8.62 5.00 -14.42
CA GLU A 99 -8.16 5.07 -15.81
C GLU A 99 -7.59 3.73 -16.33
N LYS A 100 -6.87 2.99 -15.48
CA LYS A 100 -6.35 1.67 -15.84
C LYS A 100 -7.47 0.63 -15.98
N PHE A 101 -8.44 0.68 -15.08
CA PHE A 101 -9.58 -0.23 -15.10
C PHE A 101 -10.46 0.00 -16.34
N GLU A 102 -10.74 1.26 -16.67
CA GLU A 102 -11.48 1.64 -17.87
C GLU A 102 -10.76 1.19 -19.14
N LYS A 103 -9.43 1.40 -19.24
CA LYS A 103 -8.63 0.92 -20.37
C LYS A 103 -8.67 -0.60 -20.51
N GLN A 104 -8.53 -1.34 -19.42
CA GLN A 104 -8.64 -2.82 -19.46
C GLN A 104 -10.04 -3.27 -19.84
N THR A 105 -11.07 -2.61 -19.31
CA THR A 105 -12.48 -2.90 -19.64
C THR A 105 -12.75 -2.67 -21.12
N ALA A 106 -12.24 -1.57 -21.69
CA ALA A 106 -12.36 -1.29 -23.12
C ALA A 106 -11.68 -2.35 -23.99
N ILE A 107 -10.47 -2.79 -23.62
CA ILE A 107 -9.75 -3.88 -24.33
C ILE A 107 -10.55 -5.18 -24.26
N PHE A 108 -11.10 -5.50 -23.10
CA PHE A 108 -11.91 -6.71 -22.92
C PHE A 108 -13.20 -6.66 -23.75
N VAL A 109 -13.90 -5.52 -23.77
CA VAL A 109 -15.10 -5.32 -24.57
C VAL A 109 -14.81 -5.47 -26.07
N ASP A 110 -13.71 -4.90 -26.56
CA ASP A 110 -13.28 -5.05 -27.96
C ASP A 110 -12.99 -6.51 -28.33
N MET A 111 -12.27 -7.23 -27.45
CA MET A 111 -11.98 -8.65 -27.64
C MET A 111 -13.26 -9.50 -27.66
N LEU A 112 -14.18 -9.21 -26.75
CA LEU A 112 -15.48 -9.89 -26.67
C LEU A 112 -16.29 -9.65 -27.93
N HIS A 113 -16.35 -8.40 -28.40
CA HIS A 113 -17.04 -8.02 -29.63
C HIS A 113 -16.50 -8.80 -30.84
N LYS A 114 -15.18 -8.80 -31.03
CA LYS A 114 -14.50 -9.53 -32.11
C LYS A 114 -14.75 -11.04 -32.05
N THR A 115 -14.80 -11.59 -30.84
CA THR A 115 -15.10 -13.01 -30.64
C THR A 115 -16.53 -13.33 -31.05
N ILE A 116 -17.50 -12.51 -30.66
CA ILE A 116 -18.91 -12.66 -31.05
C ILE A 116 -19.06 -12.53 -32.58
N GLU A 117 -18.45 -11.52 -33.20
CA GLU A 117 -18.44 -11.37 -34.66
C GLU A 117 -17.90 -12.61 -35.37
N SER A 118 -16.75 -13.12 -34.93
CA SER A 118 -16.15 -14.33 -35.51
C SER A 118 -17.05 -15.56 -35.38
N ILE A 119 -17.71 -15.73 -34.23
CA ILE A 119 -18.67 -16.81 -34.02
C ILE A 119 -19.87 -16.65 -34.97
N MET A 120 -20.45 -15.44 -35.08
CA MET A 120 -21.57 -15.18 -35.98
C MET A 120 -21.20 -15.47 -37.44
N GLU A 121 -20.05 -14.97 -37.91
CA GLU A 121 -19.56 -15.23 -39.26
C GLU A 121 -19.38 -16.72 -39.55
N ASN A 122 -18.84 -17.48 -38.59
CA ASN A 122 -18.72 -18.93 -38.72
C ASN A 122 -20.09 -19.62 -38.78
N MET A 123 -21.06 -19.19 -37.97
CA MET A 123 -22.43 -19.71 -38.02
C MET A 123 -23.09 -19.42 -39.37
N TYR A 124 -22.98 -18.20 -39.90
CA TYR A 124 -23.52 -17.87 -41.21
C TYR A 124 -22.93 -18.74 -42.33
N LYS A 125 -21.62 -18.99 -42.31
CA LYS A 125 -20.97 -19.89 -43.27
C LYS A 125 -21.52 -21.31 -43.19
N ILE A 126 -21.68 -21.86 -41.98
CA ILE A 126 -22.25 -23.20 -41.79
C ILE A 126 -23.67 -23.29 -42.34
N ILE A 127 -24.50 -22.29 -42.05
CA ILE A 127 -25.90 -22.25 -42.52
C ILE A 127 -25.96 -22.10 -44.04
N ALA A 128 -25.19 -21.18 -44.62
CA ALA A 128 -25.18 -20.93 -46.07
C ALA A 128 -24.60 -22.12 -46.88
N GLN A 129 -23.67 -22.88 -46.31
CA GLN A 129 -23.07 -24.06 -46.93
C GLN A 129 -23.88 -25.34 -46.67
N SER A 130 -24.89 -25.30 -45.80
CA SER A 130 -25.77 -26.46 -45.59
C SER A 130 -26.61 -26.72 -46.86
N PRO A 131 -26.49 -27.89 -47.51
CA PRO A 131 -27.28 -28.18 -48.69
C PRO A 131 -28.74 -28.35 -48.27
N THR A 132 -29.67 -27.65 -48.92
CA THR A 132 -31.10 -27.99 -48.92
C THR A 132 -31.35 -29.21 -49.82
N THR A 133 -30.61 -30.30 -49.62
CA THR A 133 -30.90 -31.57 -50.29
C THR A 133 -31.88 -32.37 -49.45
N ASN A 134 -33.15 -32.07 -49.70
CA ASN A 134 -34.32 -32.85 -49.34
C ASN A 134 -34.32 -34.20 -50.09
N THR A 135 -33.24 -34.97 -50.01
CA THR A 135 -33.18 -36.32 -50.56
C THR A 135 -32.48 -37.20 -49.55
N SER A 136 -33.26 -37.55 -48.53
CA SER A 136 -32.93 -38.58 -47.56
C SER A 136 -32.60 -39.88 -48.31
N PRO A 137 -31.37 -40.42 -48.24
CA PRO A 137 -31.11 -41.74 -48.76
C PRO A 137 -31.78 -42.74 -47.82
N SER A 138 -32.84 -43.42 -48.25
CA SER A 138 -33.45 -44.54 -47.52
C SER A 138 -32.45 -45.68 -47.37
N ARG A 139 -31.59 -45.59 -46.36
CA ARG A 139 -30.72 -46.68 -45.95
C ARG A 139 -31.43 -47.45 -44.84
N LYS A 140 -32.06 -48.57 -45.18
CA LYS A 140 -32.55 -49.55 -44.19
C LYS A 140 -31.36 -50.02 -43.34
N LYS A 141 -31.14 -49.43 -42.17
CA LYS A 141 -30.22 -49.93 -41.14
C LYS A 141 -31.05 -50.69 -40.12
N LYS A 142 -30.85 -52.01 -40.04
CA LYS A 142 -31.31 -52.79 -38.88
C LYS A 142 -30.60 -52.25 -37.63
N LEU A 143 -31.37 -51.84 -36.64
CA LEU A 143 -30.89 -51.38 -35.34
C LEU A 143 -30.34 -52.60 -34.56
N PRO A 144 -29.08 -52.60 -34.09
CA PRO A 144 -28.75 -53.29 -32.86
C PRO A 144 -29.16 -52.37 -31.71
N MET A 145 -30.32 -52.65 -31.13
CA MET A 145 -30.83 -51.96 -29.96
C MET A 145 -29.98 -52.38 -28.75
N LYS A 146 -28.99 -51.56 -28.36
CA LYS A 146 -28.50 -51.37 -26.99
C LYS A 146 -27.79 -50.00 -26.90
N LEU A 147 -28.58 -48.94 -26.68
CA LEU A 147 -28.07 -47.68 -26.13
C LEU A 147 -28.24 -47.79 -24.62
N ASP A 148 -27.18 -48.18 -23.93
CA ASP A 148 -27.15 -48.07 -22.47
C ASP A 148 -26.80 -46.61 -22.16
N LEU A 149 -27.82 -45.82 -21.82
CA LEU A 149 -27.65 -44.46 -21.28
C LEU A 149 -27.08 -44.59 -19.87
N SER A 150 -25.79 -44.89 -19.73
CA SER A 150 -25.06 -44.64 -18.49
C SER A 150 -24.44 -43.25 -18.56
N SER A 151 -25.24 -42.29 -18.08
CA SER A 151 -24.86 -40.92 -17.77
C SER A 151 -23.52 -40.87 -17.02
N SER A 152 -22.43 -40.59 -17.73
CA SER A 152 -21.12 -40.37 -17.14
C SER A 152 -20.72 -38.91 -17.33
N LEU A 153 -21.49 -38.03 -16.68
CA LEU A 153 -20.99 -36.74 -16.21
C LEU A 153 -21.66 -36.42 -14.88
N PRO A 154 -20.88 -36.38 -13.79
CA PRO A 154 -21.02 -35.33 -12.81
C PRO A 154 -19.78 -34.44 -12.91
N ILE A 155 -19.98 -33.21 -13.40
CA ILE A 155 -19.02 -32.13 -13.22
C ILE A 155 -19.01 -31.82 -11.71
N GLN A 156 -18.00 -32.33 -11.02
CA GLN A 156 -17.75 -32.03 -9.61
C GLN A 156 -17.07 -30.67 -9.52
N TRP A 157 -17.80 -29.67 -9.01
CA TRP A 157 -17.21 -28.41 -8.57
C TRP A 157 -16.69 -28.62 -7.14
N ASP A 158 -15.37 -28.68 -6.97
CA ASP A 158 -14.78 -28.62 -5.63
C ASP A 158 -14.67 -27.15 -5.20
N ALA A 159 -15.63 -26.71 -4.41
CA ALA A 159 -15.56 -25.43 -3.68
C ALA A 159 -15.16 -25.72 -2.24
N GLY A 160 -13.90 -26.12 -2.04
CA GLY A 160 -13.28 -26.28 -0.73
C GLY A 160 -13.05 -24.94 -0.03
N GLY A 161 -14.13 -24.35 0.51
CA GLY A 161 -14.08 -23.27 1.49
C GLY A 161 -14.35 -23.83 2.88
N GLN A 162 -13.31 -24.25 3.61
CA GLN A 162 -13.44 -24.54 5.04
C GLN A 162 -13.52 -23.22 5.81
N ASN A 163 -14.74 -22.82 6.14
CA ASN A 163 -15.00 -21.99 7.31
C ASN A 163 -15.16 -22.92 8.51
N ALA A 164 -14.19 -22.93 9.42
CA ALA A 164 -14.37 -23.43 10.77
C ALA A 164 -13.98 -22.33 11.76
N GLN A 165 -15.00 -21.63 12.27
CA GLN A 165 -14.91 -20.91 13.53
C GLN A 165 -15.02 -21.92 14.69
N ASN A 166 -14.18 -21.68 15.70
CA ASN A 166 -14.33 -21.94 17.14
C ASN A 166 -14.53 -23.38 17.64
N VAL A 167 -13.57 -23.86 18.46
CA VAL A 167 -13.66 -23.90 19.94
C VAL A 167 -12.27 -23.67 20.53
#